data_AF-A0A382Z742-F1
#
_entry.id   AF-A0A382Z742-F1
#
_cell.length_a   1.000
_cell.length_b   1.000
_cell.length_c   1.000
_cell.angle_alpha   90.00
_cell.angle_beta   90.00
_cell.angle_gamma   90.00
#
_symmetry.space_group_name_H-M   'P 1'
#
loop_
_entity.id
_entity.type
_entity.pdbx_description
1 polymer ?
#
loop_
_entity_poly.entity_id
_entity_poly.type
_entity_poly.pdbx_seq_one_letter_code
_entity_poly.pdbx_strand_id
1 'polypeptide(L)'
;MIYDFRVYTLKPGATAEYRAGVKELSLPIRQRHGVALAGWYWSEIGALNQVVHIWGYENSKHMAEAQHAFHTDSEWTGKYLPRAGGLVETQKTSTMNTSDFAPVFPVHADVPADDTPEFIRKNKMVFDFRTYTFKPGGIPAYMA
;
A
#
# COMPACT_ATOMS: atom_id res chain seq x y z
N MET A 1 2.86 -13.32 -8.53
CA MET A 1 2.85 -12.05 -7.78
C MET A 1 1.43 -11.69 -7.40
N ILE A 2 1.20 -11.40 -6.13
CA ILE A 2 -0.07 -11.01 -5.52
C ILE A 2 0.11 -9.59 -4.98
N TYR A 3 -0.89 -8.74 -5.15
CA TYR A 3 -0.91 -7.39 -4.60
C TYR A 3 -2.04 -7.26 -3.56
N ASP A 4 -1.67 -6.85 -2.35
CA ASP A 4 -2.60 -6.53 -1.26
C ASP A 4 -2.93 -5.04 -1.33
N PHE A 5 -4.08 -4.75 -1.92
CA PHE A 5 -4.61 -3.41 -2.13
C PHE A 5 -5.47 -2.99 -0.95
N ARG A 6 -5.12 -1.89 -0.30
CA ARG A 6 -5.79 -1.41 0.90
C ARG A 6 -6.20 0.04 0.77
N VAL A 7 -7.40 0.34 1.22
CA VAL A 7 -7.98 1.69 1.30
C VAL A 7 -8.44 1.93 2.72
N TYR A 8 -7.81 2.89 3.40
CA TYR A 8 -8.15 3.24 4.77
C TYR A 8 -8.70 4.67 4.82
N THR A 9 -9.79 4.85 5.54
CA THR A 9 -10.24 6.18 5.98
C THR A 9 -9.64 6.45 7.35
N LEU A 10 -8.95 7.57 7.47
CA LEU A 10 -8.31 8.04 8.70
C LEU A 10 -9.18 9.10 9.38
N LYS A 11 -8.96 9.28 10.68
CA LYS A 11 -9.55 10.39 11.43
C LYS A 11 -9.12 11.74 10.84
N PRO A 12 -9.97 12.78 10.90
CA PRO A 12 -9.59 14.12 10.48
C PRO A 12 -8.28 14.58 11.13
N GLY A 13 -7.34 15.07 10.31
CA GLY A 13 -6.02 15.54 10.77
C GLY A 13 -4.97 14.45 11.01
N ALA A 14 -5.32 13.17 10.90
CA ALA A 14 -4.39 12.08 11.20
C ALA A 14 -3.45 11.69 10.04
N THR A 15 -3.69 12.16 8.82
CA THR A 15 -2.97 11.74 7.62
C THR A 15 -1.45 11.94 7.72
N ALA A 16 -1.01 13.09 8.25
CA ALA A 16 0.42 13.39 8.38
C ALA A 16 1.13 12.42 9.34
N GLU A 17 0.52 12.18 10.50
CA GLU A 17 1.10 11.29 11.52
C GLU A 17 1.06 9.82 11.08
N TYR A 18 -0.03 9.39 10.43
CA TYR A 18 -0.13 8.05 9.86
C TYR A 18 0.98 7.82 8.82
N ARG A 19 1.21 8.79 7.93
CA ARG A 19 2.29 8.74 6.92
C ARG A 19 3.67 8.64 7.56
N ALA A 20 3.94 9.44 8.59
CA ALA A 20 5.21 9.40 9.29
C ALA A 20 5.44 8.02 9.94
N GLY A 21 4.42 7.48 10.63
CA GLY A 21 4.47 6.12 11.18
C GLY A 21 4.69 5.04 10.12
N VAL A 22 4.12 5.19 8.93
CA VAL A 22 4.38 4.26 7.82
C VAL A 22 5.82 4.36 7.33
N LYS A 23 6.33 5.57 7.06
CA LYS A 23 7.70 5.80 6.55
C LYS A 23 8.75 5.31 7.53
N GLU A 24 8.57 5.61 8.82
CA GLU A 24 9.58 5.34 9.86
C GLU A 24 9.54 3.91 10.39
N LEU A 25 8.37 3.26 10.41
CA LEU A 25 8.19 1.96 11.07
C LEU A 25 7.60 0.90 10.14
N SER A 26 6.40 1.13 9.58
CA SER A 26 5.68 0.08 8.82
C SER A 26 6.47 -0.42 7.60
N LEU A 27 6.99 0.52 6.79
CA LEU A 27 7.74 0.22 5.58
C LEU A 27 9.01 -0.58 5.87
N PRO A 28 9.95 -0.13 6.74
CA PRO A 28 11.15 -0.89 7.01
C PRO A 28 10.85 -2.27 7.64
N ILE A 29 9.89 -2.36 8.56
CA ILE A 29 9.48 -3.65 9.14
C ILE A 29 9.02 -4.62 8.05
N ARG A 30 8.11 -4.18 7.17
CA ARG A 30 7.59 -4.98 6.06
C ARG A 30 8.67 -5.41 5.07
N GLN A 31 9.59 -4.50 4.74
CA GLN A 31 10.71 -4.79 3.85
C GLN A 31 11.66 -5.84 4.41
N ARG A 32 11.96 -5.82 5.73
CA ARG A 32 12.77 -6.86 6.39
C ARG A 32 12.15 -8.26 6.26
N HIS A 33 10.83 -8.33 6.17
CA HIS A 33 10.07 -9.58 6.04
C HIS A 33 9.67 -9.90 4.58
N GLY A 34 10.39 -9.34 3.60
CA GLY A 34 10.23 -9.67 2.18
C GLY A 34 9.04 -9.01 1.47
N VAL A 35 8.33 -8.10 2.13
CA VAL A 35 7.17 -7.42 1.52
C VAL A 35 7.62 -6.18 0.76
N ALA A 36 7.21 -6.07 -0.51
CA ALA A 36 7.52 -4.91 -1.35
C ALA A 36 6.40 -3.87 -1.31
N LEU A 37 6.75 -2.58 -1.30
CA LEU A 37 5.78 -1.49 -1.49
C LEU A 37 5.61 -1.25 -3.00
N ALA A 38 4.41 -1.50 -3.51
CA ALA A 38 4.09 -1.28 -4.93
C ALA A 38 3.48 0.11 -5.19
N GLY A 39 2.86 0.71 -4.17
CA GLY A 39 2.31 2.06 -4.25
C GLY A 39 1.79 2.55 -2.91
N TRP A 40 1.91 3.84 -2.64
CA TRP A 40 1.36 4.48 -1.46
C TRP A 40 0.89 5.89 -1.83
N TYR A 41 -0.38 6.18 -1.57
CA TYR A 41 -1.06 7.41 -1.98
C TYR A 41 -1.96 7.94 -0.86
N TRP A 42 -2.23 9.23 -0.86
CA TRP A 42 -3.25 9.86 -0.04
C TRP A 42 -4.12 10.77 -0.90
N SER A 43 -5.37 10.96 -0.48
CA SER A 43 -6.33 11.81 -1.17
C SER A 43 -6.04 13.30 -0.95
N GLU A 44 -5.95 14.08 -2.03
CA GLU A 44 -6.06 15.55 -1.98
C GLU A 44 -7.42 16.04 -2.51
N ILE A 45 -8.02 15.30 -3.45
CA ILE A 45 -9.31 15.58 -4.08
C ILE A 45 -10.20 14.35 -3.93
N GLY A 46 -11.49 14.54 -3.63
CA GLY A 46 -12.48 13.47 -3.47
C GLY A 46 -12.70 13.07 -2.00
N ALA A 47 -12.65 11.77 -1.69
CA ALA A 47 -12.81 11.28 -0.33
C ALA A 47 -11.57 11.62 0.52
N LEU A 48 -11.67 12.70 1.32
CA LEU A 48 -10.57 13.20 2.15
C LEU A 48 -10.22 12.25 3.30
N ASN A 49 -9.03 12.47 3.88
CA ASN A 49 -8.45 11.62 4.94
C ASN A 49 -8.30 10.15 4.53
N GLN A 50 -8.22 9.87 3.23
CA GLN A 50 -8.09 8.52 2.72
C GLN A 50 -6.64 8.24 2.30
N VAL A 51 -6.16 7.04 2.62
CA VAL A 51 -4.89 6.52 2.13
C VAL A 51 -5.13 5.23 1.35
N VAL A 52 -4.35 5.06 0.29
CA VAL A 52 -4.35 3.86 -0.55
C VAL A 52 -2.93 3.32 -0.56
N HIS A 53 -2.75 2.06 -0.19
CA HIS A 53 -1.43 1.44 -0.25
C HIS A 53 -1.49 0.00 -0.71
N ILE A 54 -0.49 -0.37 -1.51
CA ILE A 54 -0.44 -1.61 -2.26
C ILE A 54 0.86 -2.33 -1.91
N TRP A 55 0.75 -3.54 -1.37
CA TRP A 55 1.89 -4.37 -0.95
C TRP A 55 2.01 -5.61 -1.83
N GLY A 56 3.20 -5.84 -2.38
CA GLY A 56 3.50 -6.98 -3.24
C GLY A 56 4.02 -8.19 -2.47
N TYR A 57 3.56 -9.38 -2.87
CA TYR A 57 4.00 -10.68 -2.37
C TYR A 57 4.16 -11.65 -3.54
N GLU A 58 5.23 -12.46 -3.55
CA GLU A 58 5.48 -13.45 -4.60
C GLU A 58 4.28 -14.37 -4.91
N ASN A 59 3.66 -14.93 -3.86
CA ASN A 59 2.56 -15.87 -3.92
C ASN A 59 1.78 -15.89 -2.58
N SER A 60 0.71 -16.68 -2.49
CA SER A 60 -0.16 -16.72 -1.30
C SER A 60 0.52 -17.30 -0.06
N LYS A 61 1.45 -18.24 -0.24
CA LYS A 61 2.26 -18.80 0.86
C LYS A 61 3.17 -17.73 1.45
N HIS A 62 3.92 -17.02 0.59
CA HIS A 62 4.76 -15.90 1.01
C HIS A 62 3.95 -14.80 1.70
N MET A 63 2.75 -14.48 1.19
CA MET A 63 1.85 -13.52 1.83
C MET A 63 1.49 -13.93 3.27
N ALA A 64 1.10 -15.19 3.50
CA ALA A 64 0.76 -15.67 4.82
C ALA A 64 1.97 -15.67 5.77
N GLU A 65 3.13 -16.14 5.30
CA GLU A 65 4.37 -16.18 6.09
C GLU A 65 4.85 -14.77 6.47
N ALA A 66 4.91 -13.85 5.51
CA ALA A 66 5.31 -12.47 5.75
C ALA A 66 4.34 -11.74 6.68
N GLN A 67 3.02 -11.92 6.50
CA GLN A 67 2.00 -11.37 7.39
C GLN A 67 2.15 -11.86 8.82
N HIS A 68 2.40 -13.16 9.02
CA HIS A 68 2.68 -13.69 10.34
C HIS A 68 3.93 -13.02 10.93
N ALA A 69 5.03 -13.00 10.18
CA ALA A 69 6.30 -12.46 10.63
C ALA A 69 6.20 -11.00 11.08
N PHE A 70 5.67 -10.10 10.24
CA PHE A 70 5.58 -8.68 10.63
C PHE A 70 4.51 -8.42 11.70
N HIS A 71 3.43 -9.21 11.79
CA HIS A 71 2.46 -9.05 12.88
C HIS A 71 2.99 -9.50 14.24
N THR A 72 3.97 -10.42 14.26
CA THR A 72 4.65 -10.87 15.49
C THR A 72 5.92 -10.09 15.81
N ASP A 73 6.36 -9.19 14.93
CA ASP A 73 7.52 -8.34 15.15
C ASP A 73 7.28 -7.42 16.37
N SER A 74 8.25 -7.38 17.28
CA SER A 74 8.16 -6.57 18.50
C SER A 74 8.07 -5.07 18.22
N GLU A 75 8.68 -4.58 17.13
CA GLU A 75 8.57 -3.17 16.73
C GLU A 75 7.21 -2.88 16.11
N TRP A 76 6.62 -3.85 15.42
CA TRP A 76 5.28 -3.72 14.90
C TRP A 76 4.26 -3.57 16.03
N THR A 77 4.28 -4.50 16.98
CA THR A 77 3.34 -4.54 18.11
C THR A 77 3.61 -3.46 19.15
N GLY A 78 4.88 -3.17 19.44
CA GLY A 78 5.28 -2.23 20.48
C GLY A 78 5.41 -0.78 20.03
N LYS A 79 5.63 -0.50 18.74
CA LYS A 79 5.85 0.88 18.24
C LYS A 79 4.84 1.29 17.18
N TYR A 80 4.69 0.50 16.12
CA TYR A 80 3.84 0.91 14.99
C TYR A 80 2.35 0.86 15.31
N LEU A 81 1.84 -0.26 15.86
CA LEU A 81 0.42 -0.41 16.18
C LEU A 81 -0.10 0.64 17.17
N PRO A 82 0.59 0.97 18.28
CA PRO A 82 0.16 2.04 19.18
C PRO A 82 0.07 3.41 18.50
N ARG A 83 0.98 3.69 17.55
CA ARG A 83 1.03 4.96 16.81
C ARG A 83 -0.06 5.05 15.74
N ALA A 84 -0.28 3.99 14.97
CA ALA A 84 -1.16 4.00 13.80
C ALA A 84 -2.59 3.54 14.10
N GLY A 85 -2.78 2.61 15.05
CA GLY A 85 -4.06 1.93 15.28
C GLY A 85 -5.20 2.87 15.66
N GLY A 86 -4.91 3.89 16.49
CA GLY A 86 -5.90 4.89 16.91
C GLY A 86 -6.28 5.91 15.85
N LEU A 87 -5.60 5.93 14.69
CA LEU A 87 -5.78 6.93 13.64
C LEU A 87 -6.74 6.48 12.53
N VAL A 88 -7.03 5.18 12.44
CA VAL A 88 -7.82 4.58 11.36
C VAL A 88 -9.29 4.46 11.79
N GLU A 89 -10.22 4.93 10.94
CA GLU A 89 -11.67 4.79 11.16
C GLU A 89 -12.23 3.55 10.47
N THR A 90 -11.89 3.35 9.19
CA THR A 90 -12.36 2.18 8.42
C THR A 90 -11.26 1.63 7.53
N GLN A 91 -11.36 0.34 7.24
CA GLN A 91 -10.40 -0.39 6.41
C GLN A 91 -11.14 -1.23 5.37
N LYS A 92 -10.69 -1.16 4.12
CA LYS A 92 -11.08 -2.06 3.04
C LYS A 92 -9.83 -2.65 2.40
N THR A 93 -9.81 -3.96 2.22
CA THR A 93 -8.65 -4.69 1.68
C THR A 93 -9.11 -5.62 0.57
N SER A 94 -8.30 -5.76 -0.47
CA SER A 94 -8.53 -6.64 -1.62
C SER A 94 -7.22 -7.27 -2.07
N THR A 95 -7.23 -8.58 -2.28
CA THR A 95 -6.12 -9.28 -2.93
C THR A 95 -6.31 -9.22 -4.44
N MET A 96 -5.29 -8.77 -5.16
CA MET A 96 -5.32 -8.56 -6.60
C MET A 96 -4.24 -9.39 -7.30
N ASN A 97 -4.61 -9.97 -8.44
CA ASN A 97 -3.65 -10.53 -9.39
C ASN A 97 -3.24 -9.44 -10.38
N THR A 98 -2.03 -9.56 -10.93
CA THR A 98 -1.52 -8.65 -11.96
C THR A 98 -1.45 -9.36 -13.31
N SER A 99 -1.64 -8.59 -14.38
CA SER A 99 -1.45 -9.07 -15.75
C SER A 99 0.04 -9.12 -16.12
N ASP A 100 0.39 -9.85 -17.17
CA ASP A 100 1.76 -9.99 -17.69
C ASP A 100 2.34 -8.70 -18.29
N PHE A 101 1.49 -7.84 -18.86
CA PHE A 101 1.89 -6.53 -19.39
C PHE A 101 2.01 -5.44 -18.31
N ALA A 102 1.59 -5.71 -17.08
CA ALA A 102 1.71 -4.75 -16.00
C ALA A 102 3.20 -4.58 -15.63
N PRO A 103 3.65 -3.36 -15.28
CA PRO A 103 5.01 -3.18 -14.79
C PRO A 103 5.25 -4.08 -13.57
N VAL A 104 6.33 -4.85 -13.62
CA VAL A 104 6.78 -5.62 -12.45
C VAL A 104 7.39 -4.61 -11.48
N PHE A 105 6.62 -4.21 -10.47
CA PHE A 105 7.13 -3.40 -9.38
C PHE A 105 7.70 -4.30 -8.29
N PRO A 106 9.03 -4.32 -8.12
CA PRO A 106 9.63 -4.39 -6.80
C PRO A 106 10.59 -3.21 -6.64
N VAL A 107 10.39 -2.37 -5.62
CA VAL A 107 11.46 -1.49 -5.13
C VAL A 107 11.79 -1.97 -3.73
N HIS A 108 12.51 -3.08 -3.62
CA HIS A 108 13.33 -3.27 -2.44
C HIS A 108 14.42 -2.22 -2.50
N ALA A 109 14.44 -1.36 -1.49
CA ALA A 109 15.50 -0.42 -1.15
C ALA A 109 15.97 0.49 -2.30
N ASP A 110 15.32 1.66 -2.41
CA ASP A 110 15.94 2.96 -2.73
C ASP A 110 14.77 3.89 -3.05
N VAL A 111 14.04 4.31 -2.02
CA VAL A 111 13.33 5.59 -2.13
C VAL A 111 14.46 6.59 -2.28
N PRO A 112 14.65 7.22 -3.47
CA PRO A 112 15.76 8.13 -3.65
C PRO A 112 15.61 9.24 -2.61
N ALA A 113 16.73 9.83 -2.18
CA ALA A 113 16.66 10.93 -1.21
C ALA A 113 15.68 12.00 -1.69
N ASP A 114 14.96 12.59 -0.74
CA ASP A 114 13.96 13.62 -1.01
C ASP A 114 14.59 14.71 -1.92
N ASP A 115 13.81 15.22 -2.87
CA ASP A 115 14.21 16.25 -3.86
C ASP A 115 15.28 15.89 -4.91
N THR A 116 15.75 14.64 -4.97
CA THR A 116 16.58 14.19 -6.11
C THR A 116 15.78 14.17 -7.43
N PRO A 117 16.41 14.37 -8.61
CA PRO A 117 15.72 14.30 -9.90
C PRO A 117 14.99 12.96 -10.12
N GLU A 118 15.55 11.86 -9.60
CA GLU A 118 14.92 10.54 -9.67
C GLU A 118 13.72 10.42 -8.73
N PHE A 119 13.82 10.96 -7.50
CA PHE A 119 12.68 11.08 -6.58
C PHE A 119 11.55 11.88 -7.23
N ILE A 120 11.86 13.05 -7.80
CA ILE A 120 10.89 13.90 -8.48
C ILE A 120 10.24 13.15 -9.65
N ARG A 121 11.03 12.50 -10.50
CA ARG A 121 10.52 11.74 -11.65
C ARG A 121 9.60 10.60 -11.24
N LYS A 122 9.96 9.83 -10.19
CA LYS A 122 9.20 8.65 -9.74
C LYS A 122 7.98 9.03 -8.87
N ASN A 123 8.09 10.07 -8.04
CA ASN A 123 7.11 10.37 -6.99
C ASN A 123 6.24 11.62 -7.26
N LYS A 124 6.45 12.38 -8.33
CA LYS A 124 5.52 13.44 -8.78
C LYS A 124 4.58 13.00 -9.91
N MET A 125 4.53 11.71 -10.21
CA MET A 125 3.52 11.17 -11.13
C MET A 125 2.13 11.24 -10.50
N VAL A 126 1.16 11.71 -11.27
CA VAL A 126 -0.26 11.68 -10.87
C VAL A 126 -0.84 10.34 -11.31
N PHE A 127 -1.32 9.56 -10.35
CA PHE A 127 -1.99 8.29 -10.62
C PHE A 127 -3.51 8.51 -10.64
N ASP A 128 -4.16 8.17 -11.75
CA ASP A 128 -5.62 8.08 -11.84
C ASP A 128 -6.06 6.69 -11.37
N PHE A 129 -6.68 6.64 -10.20
CA PHE A 129 -7.21 5.40 -9.63
C PHE A 129 -8.72 5.32 -9.86
N ARG A 130 -9.14 4.27 -10.57
CA ARG A 130 -10.56 4.02 -10.86
C ARG A 130 -10.97 2.64 -10.39
N THR A 131 -12.13 2.57 -9.73
CA THR A 131 -12.79 1.31 -9.40
C THR A 131 -14.11 1.25 -10.15
N TYR A 132 -14.28 0.21 -10.97
CA TYR A 132 -15.50 -0.04 -11.72
C TYR A 132 -16.24 -1.25 -11.15
N THR A 133 -17.56 -1.13 -10.98
CA THR A 133 -18.44 -2.25 -10.63
C THR A 133 -19.17 -2.70 -11.88
N PHE A 134 -18.88 -3.91 -12.35
CA PHE A 134 -19.53 -4.48 -13.53
C PHE A 134 -20.78 -5.26 -13.17
N LYS A 135 -21.74 -5.33 -14.09
CA LYS A 135 -22.86 -6.29 -14.00
C LYS A 135 -22.32 -7.73 -14.03
N PRO A 136 -22.98 -8.71 -13.38
CA PRO A 136 -22.60 -10.12 -13.48
C PRO A 136 -22.41 -10.55 -14.93
N GLY A 137 -21.29 -11.22 -15.23
CA GLY A 137 -20.93 -11.65 -16.59
C GLY A 137 -20.35 -10.55 -17.50
N GLY A 138 -20.24 -9.30 -17.06
CA GLY A 138 -19.75 -8.18 -17.88
C GLY A 138 -18.23 -8.09 -18.04
N ILE A 139 -17.45 -8.80 -17.22
CA ILE A 139 -15.97 -8.71 -17.22
C ILE A 139 -15.36 -9.15 -18.56
N PRO A 140 -15.72 -10.32 -19.15
CA PRO A 140 -15.11 -10.77 -20.41
C PRO A 140 -15.30 -9.78 -21.57
N ALA A 141 -16.44 -9.09 -21.64
CA ALA A 141 -16.72 -8.11 -22.70
C ALA A 141 -15.99 -6.77 -22.51
N TYR A 142 -15.67 -6.39 -21.27
CA TYR A 142 -14.90 -5.18 -20.98
C TYR A 142 -13.39 -5.35 -21.24
N MET A 143 -12.89 -6.58 -21.04
CA MET A 143 -11.46 -6.91 -21.17
C MET A 143 -11.05 -7.33 -22.60
N ALA A 144 -12.02 -7.47 -23.52
CA ALA A 144 -11.80 -7.81 -24.93
C ALA A 144 -11.56 -6.57 -25.78
#